data_AF-A0A9D1AA38-F1
#
_entry.id   AF-A0A9D1AA38-F1
#
_cell.length_a   1.000
_cell.length_b   1.000
_cell.length_c   1.000
_cell.angle_alpha   90.00
_cell.angle_beta   90.00
_cell.angle_gamma   90.00
#
_symmetry.space_group_name_H-M   'P 1'
#
loop_
_entity.id
_entity.type
_entity.pdbx_description
1 polymer ?
#
loop_
_entity_poly.entity_id
_entity_poly.type
_entity_poly.pdbx_seq_one_letter_code
_entity_poly.pdbx_strand_id
1 'polypeptide(L)'
;MKLDFHTHGKLAKKLPFSEAYTDWLFEEAKKAGLDALCLTEHFNTLQFEDVYRYLMGKSRREGDTLVLESGLRVFAGMETDIAEGGHVLTLGTPEDILELNHRLEPYKEPGRFLPFGQLLKFFREYPVKIGAAHPFREGGHIPELPRDELEQFDFLDLNGKDTAEDLEGTKQKTYSLGTLLNRPVIGGSDTHQAVQYGCIYTEFQKEVCRIEDLYKEMEKGNYKISIARESAFQVKTAGILKRALKEIHALGGDYVGVLVG
;
A
#
# COMPACT_ATOMS: atom_id res chain seq x y z
N MET A 1 16.34 6.91 -3.36
CA MET A 1 15.08 6.26 -3.74
C MET A 1 13.97 6.69 -2.80
N LYS A 2 13.04 7.51 -3.30
CA LYS A 2 11.81 7.89 -2.62
C LYS A 2 10.73 6.84 -2.92
N LEU A 3 10.34 6.10 -1.90
CA LEU A 3 9.40 4.98 -1.98
C LEU A 3 8.15 5.26 -1.13
N ASP A 4 6.99 5.17 -1.75
CA ASP A 4 5.70 5.14 -1.06
C ASP A 4 5.30 3.68 -0.78
N PHE A 5 5.24 3.29 0.49
CA PHE A 5 5.05 1.88 0.89
C PHE A 5 3.60 1.39 0.85
N HIS A 6 2.63 2.26 0.62
CA HIS A 6 1.23 1.89 0.67
C HIS A 6 0.45 2.67 -0.38
N THR A 7 0.15 2.05 -1.51
CA THR A 7 -0.57 2.70 -2.61
C THR A 7 -1.54 1.75 -3.29
N HIS A 8 -2.52 2.31 -3.98
CA HIS A 8 -3.50 1.58 -4.78
C HIS A 8 -3.48 2.10 -6.21
N GLY A 9 -3.55 1.20 -7.19
CA GLY A 9 -3.62 1.46 -8.62
C GLY A 9 -5.05 1.69 -9.13
N LYS A 10 -6.06 1.36 -8.32
CA LYS A 10 -7.49 1.57 -8.60
C LYS A 10 -8.10 2.68 -7.74
N LEU A 11 -9.06 3.39 -8.32
CA LEU A 11 -9.81 4.43 -7.60
C LEU A 11 -10.59 3.87 -6.40
N ALA A 12 -11.17 2.67 -6.53
CA ALA A 12 -11.89 1.99 -5.45
C ALA A 12 -12.02 0.47 -5.69
N LYS A 13 -12.13 -0.31 -4.59
CA LYS A 13 -12.24 -1.78 -4.58
C LYS A 13 -13.25 -2.33 -5.59
N LYS A 14 -14.45 -1.74 -5.64
CA LYS A 14 -15.61 -2.24 -6.41
C LYS A 14 -15.78 -1.59 -7.78
N LEU A 15 -14.86 -0.72 -8.22
CA LEU A 15 -14.86 -0.23 -9.59
C LEU A 15 -14.14 -1.22 -10.51
N PRO A 16 -14.54 -1.34 -11.79
CA PRO A 16 -13.78 -2.09 -12.78
C PRO A 16 -12.33 -1.57 -12.89
N PHE A 17 -11.41 -2.45 -13.25
CA PHE A 17 -10.05 -2.06 -13.57
C PHE A 17 -10.03 -1.19 -14.83
N SER A 18 -9.23 -0.12 -14.80
CA SER A 18 -9.01 0.80 -15.91
C SER A 18 -7.53 1.03 -16.09
N GLU A 19 -6.98 0.51 -17.19
CA GLU A 19 -5.57 0.68 -17.57
C GLU A 19 -5.20 2.16 -17.66
N ALA A 20 -6.01 2.97 -18.36
CA ALA A 20 -5.79 4.40 -18.53
C ALA A 20 -5.77 5.16 -17.19
N TYR A 21 -6.60 4.77 -16.23
CA TYR A 21 -6.58 5.37 -14.90
C TYR A 21 -5.30 5.03 -14.14
N THR A 22 -4.90 3.76 -14.12
CA THR A 22 -3.68 3.32 -13.44
C THR A 22 -2.43 3.95 -14.07
N ASP A 23 -2.39 4.04 -15.39
CA ASP A 23 -1.30 4.70 -16.12
C ASP A 23 -1.19 6.17 -15.74
N TRP A 24 -2.30 6.90 -15.83
CA TRP A 24 -2.33 8.29 -15.41
C TRP A 24 -1.89 8.44 -13.95
N LEU A 25 -2.39 7.59 -13.06
CA LEU A 25 -2.08 7.64 -11.63
C LEU A 25 -0.57 7.44 -11.38
N PHE A 26 0.07 6.49 -12.07
CA PHE A 26 1.50 6.20 -11.92
C PHE A 26 2.38 7.27 -12.56
N GLU A 27 1.96 7.89 -13.67
CA GLU A 27 2.64 9.08 -14.19
C GLU A 27 2.59 10.24 -13.19
N GLU A 28 1.46 10.45 -12.52
CA GLU A 28 1.36 11.46 -11.46
C GLU A 28 2.23 11.12 -10.25
N ALA A 29 2.38 9.84 -9.88
CA ALA A 29 3.33 9.42 -8.84
C ALA A 29 4.77 9.84 -9.20
N LYS A 30 5.17 9.67 -10.46
CA LYS A 30 6.49 10.08 -10.95
C LYS A 30 6.64 11.60 -10.94
N LYS A 31 5.63 12.35 -11.35
CA LYS A 31 5.60 13.83 -11.29
C LYS A 31 5.64 14.37 -9.87
N ALA A 32 5.06 13.65 -8.91
CA ALA A 32 5.17 13.93 -7.47
C ALA A 32 6.59 13.67 -6.91
N GLY A 33 7.52 13.17 -7.75
CA GLY A 33 8.91 12.95 -7.40
C GLY A 33 9.19 11.62 -6.70
N LEU A 34 8.28 10.64 -6.80
CA LEU A 34 8.53 9.28 -6.32
C LEU A 34 9.42 8.52 -7.30
N ASP A 35 10.38 7.77 -6.76
CA ASP A 35 11.20 6.83 -7.54
C ASP A 35 10.52 5.47 -7.65
N ALA A 36 9.79 5.10 -6.59
CA ALA A 36 9.13 3.81 -6.48
C ALA A 36 7.83 3.90 -5.67
N LEU A 37 6.95 2.90 -5.83
CA LEU A 37 5.80 2.66 -4.97
C LEU A 37 5.65 1.15 -4.68
N CYS A 38 5.04 0.82 -3.55
CA CYS A 38 4.47 -0.49 -3.29
C CYS A 38 3.00 -0.44 -3.71
N LEU A 39 2.64 -1.21 -4.74
CA LEU A 39 1.25 -1.40 -5.14
C LEU A 39 0.65 -2.46 -4.22
N THR A 40 -0.17 -2.04 -3.28
CA THR A 40 -0.78 -2.87 -2.23
C THR A 40 -2.29 -2.86 -2.38
N GLU A 41 -2.78 -3.25 -3.55
CA GLU A 41 -4.22 -3.34 -3.80
C GLU A 41 -4.93 -4.17 -2.72
N HIS A 42 -6.15 -3.77 -2.40
CA HIS A 42 -6.97 -4.55 -1.49
C HIS A 42 -7.19 -5.97 -2.04
N PHE A 43 -6.99 -7.00 -1.21
CA PHE A 43 -7.05 -8.40 -1.65
C PHE A 43 -8.42 -8.79 -2.25
N ASN A 44 -9.49 -8.09 -1.85
CA ASN A 44 -10.86 -8.27 -2.32
C ASN A 44 -11.32 -7.21 -3.34
N THR A 45 -10.37 -6.48 -3.95
CA THR A 45 -10.65 -5.60 -5.10
C THR A 45 -11.10 -6.44 -6.30
N LEU A 46 -12.06 -5.93 -7.07
CA LEU A 46 -12.42 -6.56 -8.34
C LEU A 46 -11.21 -6.59 -9.26
N GLN A 47 -11.03 -7.66 -10.02
CA GLN A 47 -9.99 -7.73 -11.05
C GLN A 47 -8.56 -7.53 -10.49
N PHE A 48 -8.30 -7.96 -9.26
CA PHE A 48 -6.97 -7.90 -8.63
C PHE A 48 -5.87 -8.46 -9.55
N GLU A 49 -6.12 -9.64 -10.13
CA GLU A 49 -5.18 -10.29 -11.03
C GLU A 49 -4.96 -9.52 -12.33
N ASP A 50 -6.00 -8.88 -12.88
CA ASP A 50 -5.88 -8.11 -14.13
C ASP A 50 -4.95 -6.91 -13.97
N VAL A 51 -4.93 -6.26 -12.79
CA VAL A 51 -4.00 -5.17 -12.48
C VAL A 51 -2.55 -5.64 -12.60
N TYR A 52 -2.19 -6.76 -11.97
CA TYR A 52 -0.82 -7.27 -12.03
C TYR A 52 -0.47 -7.84 -13.41
N ARG A 53 -1.37 -8.56 -14.06
CA ARG A 53 -1.15 -9.06 -15.44
C ARG A 53 -0.87 -7.90 -16.39
N TYR A 54 -1.65 -6.83 -16.30
CA TYR A 54 -1.44 -5.62 -17.09
C TYR A 54 -0.05 -5.01 -16.84
N LEU A 55 0.31 -4.77 -15.57
CA LEU A 55 1.59 -4.16 -15.20
C LEU A 55 2.78 -5.03 -15.60
N MET A 56 2.69 -6.35 -15.44
CA MET A 56 3.72 -7.29 -15.87
C MET A 56 3.91 -7.28 -17.40
N GLY A 57 2.83 -7.12 -18.17
CA GLY A 57 2.87 -7.09 -19.63
C GLY A 57 3.51 -5.82 -20.21
N LYS A 58 3.47 -4.70 -19.50
CA LYS A 58 3.97 -3.39 -19.98
C LYS A 58 5.26 -2.89 -19.31
N SER A 59 5.84 -3.67 -18.41
CA SER A 59 7.00 -3.28 -17.62
C SER A 59 8.21 -4.17 -17.90
N ARG A 60 9.39 -3.68 -17.51
CA ARG A 60 10.60 -4.51 -17.44
C ARG A 60 10.74 -5.06 -16.02
N ARG A 61 10.98 -6.36 -15.89
CA ARG A 61 11.35 -6.98 -14.61
C ARG A 61 12.79 -6.58 -14.21
N GLU A 62 12.97 -6.06 -13.01
CA GLU A 62 14.28 -5.84 -12.38
C GLU A 62 14.26 -6.36 -10.94
N GLY A 63 15.02 -7.43 -10.68
CA GLY A 63 14.95 -8.14 -9.41
C GLY A 63 13.51 -8.61 -9.12
N ASP A 64 12.98 -8.18 -7.98
CA ASP A 64 11.62 -8.51 -7.52
C ASP A 64 10.59 -7.45 -7.93
N THR A 65 10.99 -6.46 -8.74
CA THR A 65 10.19 -5.28 -9.06
C THR A 65 9.86 -5.15 -10.54
N LEU A 66 8.80 -4.40 -10.83
CA LEU A 66 8.38 -4.03 -12.19
C LEU A 66 8.79 -2.57 -12.44
N VAL A 67 9.46 -2.28 -13.55
CA VAL A 67 9.87 -0.91 -13.92
C VAL A 67 9.08 -0.47 -15.15
N LEU A 68 8.30 0.58 -14.99
CA LEU A 68 7.48 1.17 -16.06
C LEU A 68 8.33 1.98 -17.03
N GLU A 69 7.77 2.34 -18.19
CA GLU A 69 8.45 3.15 -19.20
C GLU A 69 8.89 4.52 -18.66
N SER A 70 8.10 5.14 -17.76
CA SER A 70 8.47 6.38 -17.06
C SER A 70 9.61 6.22 -16.05
N GLY A 71 10.13 5.01 -15.85
CA GLY A 71 11.14 4.69 -14.84
C GLY A 71 10.61 4.70 -13.42
N LEU A 72 9.28 4.67 -13.22
CA LEU A 72 8.70 4.38 -11.92
C LEU A 72 8.86 2.89 -11.60
N ARG A 73 9.38 2.57 -10.41
CA ARG A 73 9.51 1.20 -9.93
C ARG A 73 8.30 0.80 -9.08
N VAL A 74 7.77 -0.38 -9.32
CA VAL A 74 6.63 -0.95 -8.60
C VAL A 74 7.09 -2.21 -7.86
N PHE A 75 7.04 -2.15 -6.53
CA PHE A 75 7.08 -3.32 -5.67
C PHE A 75 5.67 -3.90 -5.59
N ALA A 76 5.53 -5.21 -5.81
CA ALA A 76 4.24 -5.87 -5.70
C ALA A 76 3.89 -6.12 -4.22
N GLY A 77 2.61 -5.98 -3.92
CA GLY A 77 2.10 -6.22 -2.59
C GLY A 77 0.59 -6.39 -2.56
N MET A 78 0.02 -6.53 -1.37
CA MET A 78 -1.42 -6.70 -1.19
C MET A 78 -1.80 -6.17 0.18
N GLU A 79 -2.94 -5.50 0.28
CA GLU A 79 -3.54 -5.10 1.54
C GLU A 79 -4.70 -6.04 1.87
N THR A 80 -4.58 -6.80 2.95
CA THR A 80 -5.55 -7.83 3.35
C THR A 80 -6.33 -7.38 4.57
N ASP A 81 -7.67 -7.38 4.49
CA ASP A 81 -8.54 -7.15 5.65
C ASP A 81 -8.48 -8.37 6.60
N ILE A 82 -8.42 -8.13 7.92
CA ILE A 82 -8.36 -9.18 8.96
C ILE A 82 -9.64 -9.21 9.81
N ALA A 83 -9.94 -10.36 10.44
CA ALA A 83 -11.15 -10.54 11.24
C ALA A 83 -11.22 -9.63 12.47
N GLU A 84 -10.06 -9.28 13.03
CA GLU A 84 -9.88 -8.35 14.13
C GLU A 84 -10.12 -6.88 13.71
N GLY A 85 -10.42 -6.62 12.43
CA GLY A 85 -10.44 -5.27 11.88
C GLY A 85 -9.03 -4.71 11.68
N GLY A 86 -8.92 -3.72 10.79
CA GLY A 86 -7.64 -3.24 10.30
C GLY A 86 -7.12 -4.07 9.12
N HIS A 87 -5.93 -3.72 8.62
CA HIS A 87 -5.38 -4.38 7.44
C HIS A 87 -3.90 -4.75 7.60
N VAL A 88 -3.47 -5.73 6.83
CA VAL A 88 -2.09 -6.22 6.79
C VAL A 88 -1.54 -6.02 5.38
N LEU A 89 -0.35 -5.41 5.28
CA LEU A 89 0.39 -5.33 4.03
C LEU A 89 1.24 -6.58 3.86
N THR A 90 1.25 -7.16 2.66
CA THR A 90 2.24 -8.17 2.27
C THR A 90 3.00 -7.67 1.06
N LEU A 91 4.34 -7.70 1.10
CA LEU A 91 5.21 -7.33 -0.03
C LEU A 91 5.98 -8.56 -0.49
N GLY A 92 5.91 -8.86 -1.79
CA GLY A 92 6.46 -10.07 -2.40
C GLY A 92 6.75 -9.89 -3.88
N THR A 93 7.22 -10.95 -4.54
CA THR A 93 7.23 -10.95 -6.00
C THR A 93 5.80 -10.86 -6.54
N PRO A 94 5.56 -10.32 -7.76
CA PRO A 94 4.24 -10.35 -8.37
C PRO A 94 3.60 -11.74 -8.37
N GLU A 95 4.41 -12.78 -8.59
CA GLU A 95 3.98 -14.18 -8.61
C GLU A 95 3.49 -14.65 -7.22
N ASP A 96 4.26 -14.38 -6.16
CA ASP A 96 3.87 -14.74 -4.79
C ASP A 96 2.59 -14.02 -4.35
N ILE A 97 2.46 -12.74 -4.73
CA ILE A 97 1.28 -11.92 -4.40
C ILE A 97 0.03 -12.43 -5.13
N LEU A 98 0.15 -12.78 -6.41
CA LEU A 98 -0.94 -13.36 -7.19
C LEU A 98 -1.38 -14.71 -6.62
N GLU A 99 -0.44 -15.58 -6.27
CA GLU A 99 -0.73 -16.89 -5.68
C GLU A 99 -1.37 -16.75 -4.30
N LEU A 100 -0.84 -15.89 -3.42
CA LEU A 100 -1.46 -15.58 -2.13
C LEU A 100 -2.89 -15.06 -2.29
N ASN A 101 -3.11 -14.14 -3.24
CA ASN A 101 -4.43 -13.61 -3.53
C ASN A 101 -5.41 -14.71 -3.99
N HIS A 102 -4.95 -15.64 -4.83
CA HIS A 102 -5.73 -16.78 -5.30
C HIS A 102 -6.12 -17.72 -4.14
N ARG A 103 -5.17 -18.06 -3.26
CA ARG A 103 -5.43 -18.91 -2.08
C ARG A 103 -6.40 -18.28 -1.09
N LEU A 104 -6.45 -16.95 -1.04
CA LEU A 104 -7.36 -16.20 -0.17
C LEU A 104 -8.74 -15.95 -0.78
N GLU A 105 -9.01 -16.40 -2.01
CA GLU A 105 -10.31 -16.24 -2.68
C GLU A 105 -11.52 -16.62 -1.81
N PRO A 106 -11.52 -17.73 -1.05
CA PRO A 106 -12.66 -18.08 -0.20
C PRO A 106 -12.97 -17.09 0.92
N TYR A 107 -12.05 -16.17 1.23
CA TYR A 107 -12.10 -15.27 2.39
C TYR A 107 -12.26 -13.80 1.99
N LYS A 108 -12.54 -13.47 0.72
CA LYS A 108 -12.60 -12.08 0.24
C LYS A 108 -13.87 -11.32 0.62
N GLU A 109 -14.90 -12.01 1.09
CA GLU A 109 -16.18 -11.40 1.45
C GLU A 109 -16.23 -10.96 2.92
N PRO A 110 -16.87 -9.81 3.22
CA PRO A 110 -17.09 -9.37 4.59
C PRO A 110 -17.73 -10.46 5.45
N GLY A 111 -17.24 -10.63 6.68
CA GLY A 111 -17.66 -11.71 7.59
C GLY A 111 -16.96 -13.06 7.34
N ARG A 112 -16.11 -13.17 6.32
CA ARG A 112 -15.27 -14.35 6.07
C ARG A 112 -13.77 -14.08 6.19
N PHE A 113 -13.38 -12.86 6.55
CA PHE A 113 -11.97 -12.52 6.77
C PHE A 113 -11.36 -13.43 7.82
N LEU A 114 -10.12 -13.84 7.58
CA LEU A 114 -9.40 -14.70 8.51
C LEU A 114 -8.81 -13.87 9.65
N PRO A 115 -8.76 -14.41 10.88
CA PRO A 115 -7.93 -13.87 11.95
C PRO A 115 -6.46 -13.78 11.52
N PHE A 116 -5.72 -12.79 12.01
CA PHE A 116 -4.33 -12.58 11.61
C PHE A 116 -3.44 -13.81 11.86
N GLY A 117 -3.55 -14.44 13.04
CA GLY A 117 -2.89 -15.71 13.35
C GLY A 117 -3.13 -16.84 12.33
N GLN A 118 -4.28 -16.87 11.66
CA GLN A 118 -4.56 -17.83 10.59
C GLN A 118 -3.97 -17.40 9.25
N LEU A 119 -4.03 -16.10 8.92
CA LEU A 119 -3.41 -15.54 7.71
C LEU A 119 -1.90 -15.73 7.70
N LEU A 120 -1.24 -15.62 8.86
CA LEU A 120 0.19 -15.87 9.01
C LEU A 120 0.61 -17.24 8.48
N LYS A 121 -0.24 -18.26 8.59
CA LYS A 121 0.06 -19.60 8.06
C LYS A 121 0.23 -19.58 6.54
N PHE A 122 -0.55 -18.78 5.82
CA PHE A 122 -0.42 -18.60 4.39
C PHE A 122 0.80 -17.75 4.06
N PHE A 123 0.94 -16.59 4.71
CA PHE A 123 2.02 -15.65 4.39
C PHE A 123 3.41 -16.26 4.61
N ARG A 124 3.60 -17.09 5.64
CA ARG A 124 4.89 -17.72 5.94
C ARG A 124 5.27 -18.86 4.99
N GLU A 125 4.38 -19.30 4.10
CA GLU A 125 4.71 -20.24 3.03
C GLU A 125 5.45 -19.58 1.86
N TYR A 126 5.48 -18.24 1.81
CA TYR A 126 6.07 -17.45 0.73
C TYR A 126 7.14 -16.50 1.26
N PRO A 127 8.13 -16.09 0.43
CA PRO A 127 9.17 -15.14 0.81
C PRO A 127 8.65 -13.70 0.80
N VAL A 128 7.58 -13.43 1.56
CA VAL A 128 6.96 -12.11 1.67
C VAL A 128 7.32 -11.42 2.99
N LYS A 129 7.30 -10.08 2.98
CA LYS A 129 7.37 -9.25 4.18
C LYS A 129 5.97 -8.81 4.59
N ILE A 130 5.71 -8.81 5.89
CA ILE A 130 4.39 -8.57 6.47
C ILE A 130 4.42 -7.26 7.25
N GLY A 131 3.60 -6.29 6.85
CA GLY A 131 3.49 -4.98 7.49
C GLY A 131 2.16 -4.80 8.21
N ALA A 132 2.18 -4.16 9.37
CA ALA A 132 0.94 -3.69 10.00
C ALA A 132 0.49 -2.41 9.27
N ALA A 133 -0.58 -2.47 8.47
CA ALA A 133 -1.12 -1.30 7.78
C ALA A 133 -1.83 -0.41 8.80
N HIS A 134 -1.54 0.89 8.81
CA HIS A 134 -2.19 1.91 9.65
C HIS A 134 -2.64 1.38 11.03
N PRO A 135 -1.71 0.90 11.88
CA PRO A 135 -2.03 0.00 13.00
C PRO A 135 -2.98 0.58 14.05
N PHE A 136 -3.14 1.90 14.09
CA PHE A 136 -3.99 2.59 15.07
C PHE A 136 -5.24 3.23 14.46
N ARG A 137 -5.57 2.90 13.20
CA ARG A 137 -6.78 3.39 12.54
C ARG A 137 -8.03 2.90 13.27
N GLU A 138 -9.00 3.80 13.44
CA GLU A 138 -10.26 3.50 14.10
C GLU A 138 -10.97 2.31 13.44
N GLY A 139 -11.46 1.37 14.26
CA GLY A 139 -12.06 0.11 13.82
C GLY A 139 -11.06 -1.02 13.56
N GLY A 140 -9.76 -0.76 13.63
CA GLY A 140 -8.71 -1.78 13.63
C GLY A 140 -8.20 -2.10 15.04
N HIS A 141 -7.92 -3.38 15.28
CA HIS A 141 -7.46 -3.87 16.59
C HIS A 141 -6.08 -4.52 16.54
N ILE A 142 -5.24 -4.15 15.55
CA ILE A 142 -3.86 -4.64 15.45
C ILE A 142 -3.06 -4.52 16.76
N PRO A 143 -3.08 -3.40 17.51
CA PRO A 143 -2.29 -3.24 18.73
C PRO A 143 -2.79 -4.13 19.89
N GLU A 144 -3.98 -4.71 19.76
CA GLU A 144 -4.61 -5.60 20.75
C GLU A 144 -4.35 -7.08 20.45
N LEU A 145 -3.70 -7.39 19.32
CA LEU A 145 -3.33 -8.75 18.96
C LEU A 145 -2.42 -9.39 20.02
N PRO A 146 -2.44 -10.73 20.15
CA PRO A 146 -1.47 -11.45 20.99
C PRO A 146 -0.03 -11.04 20.66
N ARG A 147 0.83 -10.99 21.68
CA ARG A 147 2.20 -10.53 21.54
C ARG A 147 3.00 -11.34 20.52
N ASP A 148 2.82 -12.65 20.51
CA ASP A 148 3.47 -13.58 19.59
C ASP A 148 3.05 -13.35 18.13
N GLU A 149 1.81 -12.88 17.90
CA GLU A 149 1.34 -12.43 16.59
C GLU A 149 1.90 -11.05 16.22
N LEU A 150 1.89 -10.08 17.13
CA LEU A 150 2.48 -8.76 16.90
C LEU A 150 3.96 -8.84 16.48
N GLU A 151 4.72 -9.74 17.10
CA GLU A 151 6.13 -9.98 16.79
C GLU A 151 6.34 -10.57 15.38
N GLN A 152 5.28 -11.02 14.70
CA GLN A 152 5.34 -11.50 13.30
C GLN A 152 5.35 -10.39 12.26
N PHE A 153 4.97 -9.15 12.61
CA PHE A 153 5.12 -8.04 11.68
C PHE A 153 6.60 -7.73 11.45
N ASP A 154 6.98 -7.60 10.19
CA ASP A 154 8.32 -7.20 9.78
C ASP A 154 8.46 -5.67 9.85
N PHE A 155 7.38 -4.90 9.66
CA PHE A 155 7.39 -3.44 9.74
C PHE A 155 6.02 -2.85 10.09
N LEU A 156 5.98 -1.55 10.41
CA LEU A 156 4.75 -0.80 10.71
C LEU A 156 4.56 0.36 9.73
N ASP A 157 3.33 0.57 9.27
CA ASP A 157 2.94 1.68 8.39
C ASP A 157 2.56 2.93 9.17
N LEU A 158 3.43 3.95 9.11
CA LEU A 158 3.09 5.32 9.46
C LEU A 158 2.29 5.92 8.31
N ASN A 159 0.97 5.82 8.41
CA ASN A 159 0.08 6.05 7.29
C ASN A 159 -0.19 7.53 6.99
N GLY A 160 -0.26 7.87 5.70
CA GLY A 160 -0.48 9.24 5.21
C GLY A 160 -1.82 9.85 5.59
N LYS A 161 -2.91 9.06 5.60
CA LYS A 161 -4.22 9.58 5.99
C LYS A 161 -4.30 9.84 7.49
N ASP A 162 -3.78 8.91 8.29
CA ASP A 162 -3.82 9.02 9.75
C ASP A 162 -2.90 10.15 10.24
N THR A 163 -1.73 10.30 9.63
CA THR A 163 -0.82 11.42 9.92
C THR A 163 -1.35 12.78 9.44
N ALA A 164 -2.13 12.81 8.37
CA ALA A 164 -2.84 14.02 7.92
C ALA A 164 -3.95 14.45 8.89
N GLU A 165 -4.54 13.50 9.62
CA GLU A 165 -5.56 13.77 10.64
C GLU A 165 -4.94 14.15 11.99
N ASP A 166 -3.99 13.36 12.48
CA ASP A 166 -3.26 13.59 13.73
C ASP A 166 -1.79 13.17 13.59
N LEU A 167 -0.95 14.11 13.18
CA LEU A 167 0.47 13.86 12.93
C LEU A 167 1.20 13.37 14.17
N GLU A 168 1.09 14.11 15.28
CA GLU A 168 1.89 13.86 16.48
C GLU A 168 1.41 12.60 17.20
N GLY A 169 0.10 12.41 17.34
CA GLY A 169 -0.45 11.21 17.97
C GLY A 169 -0.18 9.95 17.15
N THR A 170 -0.33 10.00 15.83
CA THR A 170 -0.03 8.84 14.95
C THR A 170 1.45 8.49 15.01
N LYS A 171 2.35 9.49 14.93
CA LYS A 171 3.79 9.24 15.09
C LYS A 171 4.09 8.63 16.45
N GLN A 172 3.60 9.22 17.54
CA GLN A 172 3.87 8.74 18.89
C GLN A 172 3.45 7.27 19.03
N LYS A 173 2.23 6.91 18.64
CA LYS A 173 1.71 5.55 18.74
C LYS A 173 2.50 4.56 17.88
N THR A 174 2.70 4.86 16.60
CA THR A 174 3.37 3.95 15.66
C THR A 174 4.85 3.75 16.00
N TYR A 175 5.60 4.81 16.35
CA TYR A 175 7.00 4.66 16.78
C TYR A 175 7.14 3.96 18.13
N SER A 176 6.19 4.16 19.06
CA SER A 176 6.20 3.43 20.33
C SER A 176 5.99 1.94 20.12
N LEU A 177 5.05 1.55 19.25
CA LEU A 177 4.85 0.15 18.87
C LEU A 177 6.07 -0.42 18.14
N GLY A 178 6.66 0.34 17.21
CA GLY A 178 7.88 -0.07 16.50
C GLY A 178 9.04 -0.31 17.46
N THR A 179 9.21 0.56 18.46
CA THR A 179 10.22 0.40 19.51
C THR A 179 9.94 -0.83 20.38
N LEU A 180 8.68 -1.04 20.79
CA LEU A 180 8.27 -2.19 21.61
C LEU A 180 8.54 -3.52 20.91
N LEU A 181 8.28 -3.60 19.61
CA LEU A 181 8.44 -4.80 18.79
C LEU A 181 9.85 -4.94 18.18
N ASN A 182 10.72 -3.93 18.35
CA ASN A 182 11.99 -3.81 17.63
C ASN A 182 11.82 -3.95 16.11
N ARG A 183 10.83 -3.23 15.55
CA ARG A 183 10.49 -3.24 14.11
C ARG A 183 10.62 -1.84 13.50
N PRO A 184 11.09 -1.76 12.24
CA PRO A 184 11.12 -0.50 11.51
C PRO A 184 9.73 0.07 11.28
N VAL A 185 9.63 1.40 11.29
CA VAL A 185 8.45 2.15 10.91
C VAL A 185 8.73 2.78 9.55
N ILE A 186 7.86 2.57 8.57
CA ILE A 186 7.97 3.16 7.24
C ILE A 186 6.75 4.03 6.92
N GLY A 187 6.89 4.96 5.98
CA GLY A 187 5.80 5.83 5.55
C GLY A 187 5.17 5.36 4.25
N GLY A 188 3.84 5.24 4.24
CA GLY A 188 3.02 4.95 3.06
C GLY A 188 1.77 5.82 3.00
N SER A 189 1.36 6.26 1.82
CA SER A 189 0.29 7.24 1.67
C SER A 189 -1.11 6.68 1.81
N ASP A 190 -1.32 5.39 1.52
CA ASP A 190 -2.64 4.76 1.31
C ASP A 190 -3.48 5.53 0.27
N THR A 191 -2.79 6.02 -0.77
CA THR A 191 -3.43 6.80 -1.82
C THR A 191 -4.20 5.91 -2.79
N HIS A 192 -5.34 6.44 -3.25
CA HIS A 192 -6.09 5.95 -4.39
C HIS A 192 -6.29 7.07 -5.43
N GLN A 193 -5.62 8.22 -5.28
CA GLN A 193 -5.83 9.39 -6.12
C GLN A 193 -4.56 10.25 -6.14
N ALA A 194 -4.17 10.68 -7.33
CA ALA A 194 -2.88 11.31 -7.62
C ALA A 194 -2.45 12.46 -6.68
N VAL A 195 -3.37 13.33 -6.26
CA VAL A 195 -3.06 14.53 -5.45
C VAL A 195 -2.45 14.17 -4.09
N GLN A 196 -2.71 12.96 -3.59
CA GLN A 196 -2.18 12.47 -2.32
C GLN A 196 -0.77 11.88 -2.44
N TYR A 197 -0.25 11.60 -3.65
CA TYR A 197 1.15 11.20 -3.78
C TYR A 197 2.08 12.27 -3.20
N GLY A 198 3.13 11.79 -2.53
CA GLY A 198 4.12 12.66 -1.89
C GLY A 198 3.69 13.22 -0.53
N CYS A 199 2.45 12.98 -0.06
CA CYS A 199 2.03 13.41 1.28
C CYS A 199 2.89 12.80 2.39
N ILE A 200 3.33 11.55 2.18
CA ILE A 200 4.30 10.83 2.98
C ILE A 200 5.05 9.83 2.09
N TYR A 201 6.34 9.65 2.34
CA TYR A 201 7.15 8.61 1.70
C TYR A 201 8.38 8.29 2.53
N THR A 202 9.03 7.17 2.21
CA THR A 202 10.29 6.73 2.81
C THR A 202 11.43 6.91 1.84
N GLU A 203 12.48 7.61 2.25
CA GLU A 203 13.66 7.90 1.43
C GLU A 203 14.85 7.03 1.83
N PHE A 204 15.31 6.20 0.90
CA PHE A 204 16.52 5.40 1.02
C PHE A 204 17.68 6.03 0.24
N GLN A 205 18.89 5.94 0.77
CA GLN A 205 20.09 6.44 0.08
C GLN A 205 20.44 5.64 -1.17
N LYS A 206 20.11 4.35 -1.17
CA LYS A 206 20.40 3.44 -2.28
C LYS A 206 19.11 3.12 -3.03
N GLU A 207 19.26 2.92 -4.33
CA GLU A 207 18.22 2.29 -5.14
C GLU A 207 18.25 0.78 -4.89
N VAL A 208 17.08 0.19 -4.68
CA VAL A 208 16.92 -1.23 -4.36
C VAL A 208 15.84 -1.81 -5.25
N CYS A 209 16.07 -3.02 -5.77
CA CYS A 209 15.15 -3.73 -6.65
C CYS A 209 14.80 -5.14 -6.13
N ARG A 210 15.22 -5.49 -4.92
CA ARG A 210 14.89 -6.76 -4.25
C ARG A 210 14.28 -6.50 -2.89
N ILE A 211 13.25 -7.26 -2.52
CA ILE A 211 12.50 -7.04 -1.29
C ILE A 211 13.36 -7.32 -0.06
N GLU A 212 14.17 -8.38 -0.10
CA GLU A 212 15.11 -8.70 0.97
C GLU A 212 16.14 -7.58 1.20
N ASP A 213 16.62 -6.95 0.13
CA ASP A 213 17.58 -5.85 0.27
C ASP A 213 16.91 -4.57 0.76
N LEU A 214 15.65 -4.32 0.38
CA LEU A 214 14.86 -3.21 0.88
C LEU A 214 14.67 -3.34 2.40
N TYR A 215 14.32 -4.55 2.84
CA TYR A 215 14.12 -4.85 4.24
C TYR A 215 15.43 -4.76 5.05
N LYS A 216 16.57 -5.21 4.51
CA LYS A 216 17.89 -5.01 5.16
C LYS A 216 18.22 -3.54 5.39
N GLU A 217 17.86 -2.64 4.46
CA GLU A 217 18.07 -1.20 4.66
C GLU A 217 17.11 -0.63 5.71
N MET A 218 15.89 -1.17 5.82
CA MET A 218 14.95 -0.84 6.89
C MET A 218 15.49 -1.27 8.26
N GLU A 219 16.00 -2.50 8.40
CA GLU A 219 16.56 -3.00 9.66
C GLU A 219 17.80 -2.21 10.11
N LYS A 220 18.61 -1.73 9.17
CA LYS A 220 19.76 -0.86 9.47
C LYS A 220 19.35 0.56 9.88
N GLY A 221 18.09 0.95 9.67
CA GLY A 221 17.65 2.34 9.85
C GLY A 221 18.20 3.29 8.79
N ASN A 222 18.61 2.79 7.62
CA ASN A 222 19.22 3.58 6.54
C ASN A 222 18.18 4.30 5.67
N TYR A 223 17.19 4.91 6.32
CA TYR A 223 16.12 5.63 5.64
C TYR A 223 15.63 6.81 6.47
N LYS A 224 14.86 7.68 5.81
CA LYS A 224 14.15 8.79 6.45
C LYS A 224 12.71 8.82 5.96
N ILE A 225 11.75 8.95 6.87
CA ILE A 225 10.37 9.27 6.49
C ILE A 225 10.26 10.78 6.28
N SER A 226 9.71 11.16 5.14
CA SER A 226 9.41 12.55 4.79
C SER A 226 7.90 12.72 4.67
N ILE A 227 7.38 13.77 5.32
CA ILE A 227 5.95 14.12 5.32
C ILE A 227 5.83 15.53 4.76
N ALA A 228 4.95 15.71 3.78
CA ALA A 228 4.70 17.02 3.18
C ALA A 228 4.02 17.96 4.20
N ARG A 229 4.36 19.25 4.14
CA ARG A 229 3.73 20.26 5.02
C ARG A 229 2.23 20.40 4.74
N GLU A 230 1.87 20.18 3.49
CA GLU A 230 0.53 20.24 2.93
C GLU A 230 -0.18 18.87 2.92
N SER A 231 0.37 17.85 3.60
CA SER A 231 -0.19 16.49 3.64
C SER A 231 -1.69 16.46 3.99
N ALA A 232 -2.11 17.22 5.01
CA ALA A 232 -3.51 17.35 5.38
C ALA A 232 -4.39 17.89 4.23
N PHE A 233 -3.89 18.87 3.47
CA PHE A 233 -4.59 19.42 2.31
C PHE A 233 -4.64 18.42 1.16
N GLN A 234 -3.52 17.74 0.87
CA GLN A 234 -3.43 16.71 -0.18
C GLN A 234 -4.41 15.57 0.07
N VAL A 235 -4.40 14.99 1.28
CA VAL A 235 -5.29 13.89 1.68
C VAL A 235 -6.76 14.31 1.61
N LYS A 236 -7.09 15.50 2.14
CA LYS A 236 -8.46 16.02 2.08
C LYS A 236 -8.94 16.21 0.63
N THR A 237 -8.09 16.78 -0.22
CA THR A 237 -8.40 17.03 -1.63
C THR A 237 -8.57 15.73 -2.41
N ALA A 238 -7.65 14.78 -2.24
CA ALA A 238 -7.76 13.44 -2.82
C ALA A 238 -9.04 12.72 -2.38
N GLY A 239 -9.42 12.84 -1.10
CA GLY A 239 -10.68 12.31 -0.60
C GLY A 239 -11.92 12.93 -1.27
N ILE A 240 -11.93 14.24 -1.49
CA ILE A 240 -13.01 14.93 -2.23
C ILE A 240 -13.06 14.45 -3.67
N LEU A 241 -11.93 14.46 -4.38
CA LEU A 241 -11.83 14.03 -5.78
C LEU A 241 -12.26 12.57 -5.94
N LYS A 242 -11.80 11.67 -5.06
CA LYS A 242 -12.22 10.26 -5.06
C LYS A 242 -13.74 10.11 -4.94
N ARG A 243 -14.38 10.87 -4.04
CA ARG A 243 -15.86 10.86 -3.93
C ARG A 243 -16.53 11.39 -5.18
N ALA A 244 -16.04 12.49 -5.75
CA ALA A 244 -16.59 13.07 -6.98
C ALA A 244 -16.49 12.11 -8.16
N LEU A 245 -15.33 11.49 -8.39
CA LEU A 245 -15.11 10.54 -9.48
C LEU A 245 -15.98 9.28 -9.33
N LYS A 246 -16.16 8.78 -8.10
CA LYS A 246 -17.11 7.69 -7.82
C LYS A 246 -18.55 8.08 -8.13
N GLU A 247 -18.95 9.31 -7.81
CA GLU A 247 -20.30 9.81 -8.12
C GLU A 247 -20.51 9.92 -9.63
N ILE A 248 -19.53 10.45 -10.37
CA ILE A 248 -19.58 10.49 -11.84
C ILE A 248 -19.83 9.09 -12.41
N HIS A 249 -19.09 8.08 -11.94
CA HIS A 249 -19.30 6.71 -12.36
C HIS A 249 -20.69 6.17 -11.98
N ALA A 250 -21.15 6.44 -10.76
CA ALA A 250 -22.45 5.97 -10.28
C ALA A 250 -23.62 6.56 -11.11
N LEU A 251 -23.44 7.77 -11.65
CA LEU A 251 -24.37 8.43 -12.56
C LEU A 251 -24.23 7.97 -14.03
N GLY A 252 -23.37 6.99 -14.32
CA GLY A 252 -23.12 6.47 -15.66
C GLY A 252 -22.13 7.28 -16.49
N GLY A 253 -21.42 8.23 -15.88
CA GLY A 253 -20.40 9.05 -16.53
C GLY A 253 -19.02 8.37 -16.59
N ASP A 254 -18.20 8.83 -17.53
CA ASP A 254 -16.80 8.40 -17.66
C ASP A 254 -15.89 9.28 -16.79
N TYR A 255 -15.60 8.81 -15.58
CA TYR A 255 -14.69 9.50 -14.67
C TYR A 255 -13.23 9.48 -15.13
N VAL A 256 -12.84 8.52 -15.97
CA VAL A 256 -11.46 8.40 -16.47
C VAL A 256 -11.24 9.50 -17.50
N GLY A 257 -12.18 9.70 -18.42
CA GLY A 257 -12.18 10.79 -19.39
C GLY A 257 -12.05 12.18 -18.76
N VAL A 258 -12.55 12.40 -17.54
CA VAL A 258 -12.39 13.67 -16.81
C VAL A 258 -10.94 13.93 -16.39
N LEU A 259 -10.14 12.88 -16.17
CA LEU A 259 -8.77 12.99 -15.71
C LEU A 259 -7.75 13.02 -16.85
N VAL A 260 -8.03 12.28 -17.93
CA VAL A 260 -7.11 12.10 -19.06
C VAL A 260 -7.47 12.94 -20.29
N GLY A 261 -8.63 13.59 -20.28
CA GLY A 261 -9.16 14.41 -21.38
C GLY A 261 -8.65 15.84 -21.42
#